data_AF-F3M2W4-F1
#
_entry.id   AF-F3M2W4-F1
#
_cell.length_a   1.000
_cell.length_b   1.000
_cell.length_c   1.000
_cell.angle_alpha   90.00
_cell.angle_beta   90.00
_cell.angle_gamma   90.00
#
_symmetry.space_group_name_H-M   'P 1'
#
loop_
_entity.id
_entity.type
_entity.pdbx_description
1 polymer ?
#
loop_
_entity_poly.entity_id
_entity_poly.type
_entity_poly.pdbx_seq_one_letter_code
_entity_poly.pdbx_strand_id
1 'polypeptide(L)'
;MSGRLIVFYDPSFPAAEAAGLPASAAALNAFDAVCSAEDLAEALASSGGQGASFVNLHSPYFPKSAWRAILDFLRNGGGLVSVGGAPFKRPVRKEDGAWVVEHEQTAYHQQLHIHEVLPVDSGRVDHLIASDVIPLMESSRERLTVSDTWNLVPHVTKSSDLPHQMGSAGPMDTRIYPLLKGSTANGREVAAPVVLWENVGGPFLGGRWLFVNQPLTASFWEQDGGAEVRRWAAFCAKGITELWIKPNYATYESGERAILTLQAQRLGRGLQVHEPQSWTFRISVKHDGDESSEWNHTVTVDVTGQFYVQRIPVALDIKPGAYRVVCEAEGPDGEIRRLRQGFWGADPQLLQAGSPVTCNRDYFIKDGRPMPVVGMTYMTSDVARKFLFLPNTDVWDRDMAQMRGPASTGSAPAFGPLIAILCRWTGMHPRRLCVRLTPSC
;
A
#
# COMPACT_ATOMS: atom_id res chain seq x y z
N MET A 1 8.05 -23.52 -6.10
CA MET A 1 8.92 -24.05 -5.02
C MET A 1 8.55 -23.35 -3.73
N SER A 2 8.43 -24.06 -2.61
CA SER A 2 8.22 -23.41 -1.31
C SER A 2 9.50 -22.66 -0.93
N GLY A 3 9.37 -21.37 -0.61
CA GLY A 3 10.51 -20.54 -0.24
C GLY A 3 11.11 -20.90 1.11
N ARG A 4 12.42 -20.66 1.31
CA ARG A 4 13.10 -20.94 2.58
C ARG A 4 12.70 -19.93 3.66
N LEU A 5 12.21 -20.41 4.79
CA LEU A 5 11.70 -19.60 5.89
C LEU A 5 12.68 -19.66 7.07
N ILE A 6 13.25 -18.51 7.40
CA ILE A 6 14.24 -18.34 8.48
C ILE A 6 13.60 -17.50 9.57
N VAL A 7 13.58 -17.99 10.80
CA VAL A 7 13.12 -17.23 11.96
C VAL A 7 14.27 -17.00 12.93
N PHE A 8 14.46 -15.74 13.31
CA PHE A 8 15.31 -15.38 14.44
C PHE A 8 14.50 -15.48 15.73
N TYR A 9 14.89 -16.45 16.55
CA TYR A 9 14.34 -16.68 17.87
C TYR A 9 15.45 -17.17 18.80
N ASP A 10 15.75 -16.36 19.82
CA ASP A 10 16.77 -16.66 20.83
C ASP A 10 16.20 -16.35 22.23
N PRO A 11 15.91 -17.38 23.06
CA PRO A 11 15.33 -17.18 24.40
C PRO A 11 16.17 -16.29 25.32
N SER A 12 17.48 -16.21 25.09
CA SER A 12 18.39 -15.38 25.88
C SER A 12 18.45 -13.93 25.41
N PHE A 13 17.94 -13.65 24.21
CA PHE A 13 18.03 -12.34 23.57
C PHE A 13 16.94 -11.38 24.08
N PRO A 14 17.19 -10.06 24.07
CA PRO A 14 16.21 -9.07 24.49
C PRO A 14 14.82 -9.24 23.86
N ALA A 15 13.79 -8.86 24.61
CA ALA A 15 12.36 -9.03 24.33
C ALA A 15 11.79 -10.45 24.39
N ALA A 16 12.57 -11.52 24.56
CA ALA A 16 12.03 -12.89 24.57
C ALA A 16 10.92 -13.08 25.63
N GLU A 17 11.19 -12.70 26.87
CA GLU A 17 10.23 -12.82 27.99
C GLU A 17 9.16 -11.71 27.96
N ALA A 18 9.56 -10.46 27.71
CA ALA A 18 8.68 -9.30 27.75
C ALA A 18 7.67 -9.25 26.58
N ALA A 19 7.97 -9.87 25.43
CA ALA A 19 7.11 -9.92 24.26
C ALA A 19 6.23 -11.18 24.19
N GLY A 20 6.12 -11.93 25.29
CA GLY A 20 5.27 -13.13 25.36
C GLY A 20 5.58 -14.17 24.29
N LEU A 21 6.84 -14.24 23.84
CA LEU A 21 7.27 -15.21 22.82
C LEU A 21 7.10 -16.65 23.36
N PRO A 22 6.93 -17.66 22.47
CA PRO A 22 6.69 -19.02 22.91
C PRO A 22 7.85 -19.51 23.76
N ALA A 23 7.57 -20.13 24.91
CA ALA A 23 8.59 -20.58 25.86
C ALA A 23 9.61 -21.58 25.27
N SER A 24 9.29 -22.19 24.13
CA SER A 24 10.19 -23.08 23.40
C SER A 24 10.11 -22.87 21.89
N ALA A 25 11.20 -23.20 21.20
CA ALA A 25 11.26 -23.21 19.74
C ALA A 25 10.30 -24.25 19.09
N ALA A 26 9.66 -25.13 19.87
CA ALA A 26 8.77 -26.14 19.32
C ALA A 26 7.58 -25.55 18.53
N ALA A 27 7.09 -24.38 18.93
CA ALA A 27 6.07 -23.63 18.22
C ALA A 27 6.56 -23.11 16.84
N LEU A 28 7.87 -23.13 16.59
CA LEU A 28 8.52 -22.67 15.37
C LEU A 28 9.12 -23.81 14.54
N ASN A 29 8.87 -25.08 14.90
CA ASN A 29 9.41 -26.24 14.19
C ASN A 29 8.98 -26.34 12.71
N ALA A 30 7.95 -25.60 12.31
CA ALA A 30 7.47 -25.56 10.93
C ALA A 30 8.28 -24.60 10.01
N PHE A 31 9.26 -23.89 10.56
CA PHE A 31 10.23 -23.10 9.81
C PHE A 31 11.40 -23.97 9.32
N ASP A 32 12.01 -23.60 8.19
CA ASP A 32 13.16 -24.33 7.65
C ASP A 32 14.44 -24.09 8.47
N ALA A 33 14.52 -22.96 9.16
CA ALA A 33 15.61 -22.65 10.10
C ALA A 33 15.12 -21.76 11.25
N VAL A 34 15.35 -22.21 12.48
CA VAL A 34 15.22 -21.41 13.70
C VAL A 34 16.64 -21.03 14.15
N CYS A 35 16.98 -19.75 14.06
CA CYS A 35 18.34 -19.26 14.26
C CYS A 35 18.46 -18.48 15.56
N SER A 36 19.57 -18.70 16.27
CA SER A 36 20.02 -17.83 17.35
C SER A 36 20.60 -16.51 16.80
N ALA A 37 20.96 -15.59 17.69
CA ALA A 37 21.63 -14.36 17.29
C ALA A 37 23.02 -14.57 16.67
N GLU A 38 23.69 -15.70 16.98
CA GLU A 38 25.03 -16.03 16.48
C GLU A 38 24.97 -16.62 15.08
N ASP A 39 23.99 -17.47 14.79
CA ASP A 39 23.88 -18.22 13.53
C ASP A 39 23.11 -17.46 12.43
N LEU A 40 22.41 -16.38 12.81
CA LEU A 40 21.51 -15.65 11.92
C LEU A 40 22.21 -15.15 10.63
N ALA A 41 23.43 -14.62 10.77
CA ALA A 41 24.15 -14.05 9.64
C ALA A 41 24.45 -15.11 8.55
N GLU A 42 24.89 -16.29 8.97
CA GLU A 42 25.19 -17.41 8.06
C GLU A 42 23.92 -17.96 7.41
N ALA A 43 22.85 -18.14 8.21
CA ALA A 43 21.57 -18.61 7.71
C ALA A 43 21.01 -17.70 6.61
N LEU A 44 21.04 -16.38 6.80
CA LEU A 44 20.60 -15.40 5.81
C LEU A 44 21.49 -15.43 4.56
N ALA A 45 22.81 -15.43 4.73
CA ALA A 45 23.75 -15.46 3.60
C ALA A 45 23.57 -16.71 2.72
N SER A 46 23.33 -17.88 3.33
CA SER A 46 23.12 -19.14 2.61
C SER A 46 21.80 -19.22 1.82
N SER A 47 20.85 -18.31 2.07
CA SER A 47 19.52 -18.34 1.44
C SER A 47 19.40 -17.51 0.16
N GLY A 48 20.32 -16.56 -0.07
CA GLY A 48 20.35 -15.74 -1.30
C GLY A 48 19.28 -14.64 -1.41
N GLY A 49 18.34 -14.51 -0.46
CA GLY A 49 17.31 -13.45 -0.46
C GLY A 49 16.04 -13.83 -1.23
N GLN A 50 16.09 -13.78 -2.56
CA GLN A 50 14.92 -14.02 -3.41
C GLN A 50 14.29 -15.39 -3.14
N GLY A 51 12.98 -15.43 -2.93
CA GLY A 51 12.29 -16.69 -2.65
C GLY A 51 12.47 -17.18 -1.21
N ALA A 52 13.08 -16.39 -0.33
CA ALA A 52 13.21 -16.69 1.09
C ALA A 52 12.59 -15.56 1.94
N SER A 53 12.24 -15.87 3.19
CA SER A 53 11.74 -14.87 4.14
C SER A 53 12.46 -14.98 5.48
N PHE A 54 12.81 -13.82 6.02
CA PHE A 54 13.36 -13.64 7.35
C PHE A 54 12.28 -13.15 8.30
N VAL A 55 12.14 -13.80 9.46
CA VAL A 55 11.25 -13.39 10.55
C VAL A 55 12.07 -12.90 11.73
N ASN A 56 11.87 -11.64 12.15
CA ASN A 56 12.41 -11.10 13.39
C ASN A 56 11.32 -11.02 14.45
N LEU A 57 11.35 -11.95 15.42
CA LEU A 57 10.42 -11.96 16.55
C LEU A 57 10.85 -11.04 17.71
N HIS A 58 12.05 -10.47 17.66
CA HIS A 58 12.64 -9.69 18.74
C HIS A 58 12.57 -8.19 18.52
N SER A 59 11.74 -7.68 17.59
CA SER A 59 11.66 -6.22 17.36
C SER A 59 11.26 -5.51 18.66
N PRO A 60 11.91 -4.38 19.03
CA PRO A 60 12.77 -3.52 18.21
C PRO A 60 14.25 -3.93 18.10
N TYR A 61 14.62 -5.07 18.66
CA TYR A 61 16.00 -5.54 18.78
C TYR A 61 16.47 -6.35 17.56
N PHE A 62 17.78 -6.38 17.37
CA PHE A 62 18.44 -7.22 16.36
C PHE A 62 19.94 -7.41 16.67
N PRO A 63 20.56 -8.52 16.26
CA PRO A 63 21.99 -8.74 16.45
C PRO A 63 22.78 -7.80 15.53
N LYS A 64 23.60 -6.92 16.13
CA LYS A 64 24.40 -5.94 15.38
C LYS A 64 25.40 -6.62 14.44
N SER A 65 25.96 -7.75 14.86
CA SER A 65 26.86 -8.58 14.04
C SER A 65 26.22 -9.11 12.76
N ALA A 66 24.90 -9.36 12.77
CA ALA A 66 24.16 -9.88 11.63
C ALA A 66 23.62 -8.78 10.69
N TRP A 67 23.76 -7.48 11.04
CA TRP A 67 23.13 -6.39 10.28
C TRP A 67 23.47 -6.40 8.79
N ARG A 68 24.75 -6.59 8.45
CA ARG A 68 25.17 -6.62 7.05
C ARG A 68 24.48 -7.74 6.28
N ALA A 69 24.41 -8.94 6.86
CA ALA A 69 23.73 -10.08 6.25
C ALA A 69 22.21 -9.83 6.11
N ILE A 70 21.57 -9.21 7.11
CA ILE A 70 20.16 -8.78 7.03
C ILE A 70 19.97 -7.82 5.86
N LEU A 71 20.76 -6.77 5.77
CA LEU A 71 20.63 -5.75 4.72
C LEU A 71 20.86 -6.33 3.33
N ASP A 72 21.90 -7.17 3.16
CA ASP A 72 22.23 -7.80 1.89
C ASP A 72 21.13 -8.80 1.47
N PHE A 73 20.60 -9.58 2.42
CA PHE A 73 19.44 -10.46 2.19
C PHE A 73 18.22 -9.68 1.67
N LEU A 74 17.88 -8.56 2.32
CA LEU A 74 16.76 -7.71 1.91
C LEU A 74 17.00 -7.05 0.55
N ARG A 75 18.22 -6.57 0.27
CA ARG A 75 18.61 -5.99 -1.05
C ARG A 75 18.53 -7.00 -2.19
N ASN A 76 18.70 -8.28 -1.89
CA ASN A 76 18.55 -9.38 -2.84
C ASN A 76 17.08 -9.81 -3.04
N GLY A 77 16.11 -9.03 -2.55
CA GLY A 77 14.67 -9.30 -2.72
C GLY A 77 14.10 -10.23 -1.65
N GLY A 78 14.79 -10.40 -0.52
CA GLY A 78 14.33 -11.20 0.61
C GLY A 78 13.07 -10.66 1.26
N GLY A 79 12.15 -11.57 1.61
CA GLY A 79 10.95 -11.27 2.38
C GLY A 79 11.27 -10.98 3.84
N LEU A 80 10.50 -10.10 4.48
CA LEU A 80 10.65 -9.77 5.90
C LEU A 80 9.32 -9.92 6.62
N VAL A 81 9.36 -10.47 7.83
CA VAL A 81 8.29 -10.33 8.83
C VAL A 81 8.94 -9.79 10.10
N SER A 82 8.64 -8.55 10.48
CA SER A 82 9.14 -7.95 11.72
C SER A 82 8.01 -7.84 12.71
N VAL A 83 8.17 -8.47 13.88
CA VAL A 83 7.13 -8.55 14.91
C VAL A 83 7.62 -7.90 16.20
N GLY A 84 6.75 -7.11 16.84
CA GLY A 84 6.96 -6.59 18.19
C GLY A 84 6.84 -5.07 18.30
N GLY A 85 7.39 -4.33 17.33
CA GLY A 85 7.42 -2.87 17.39
C GLY A 85 8.32 -2.29 16.31
N ALA A 86 8.87 -1.09 16.54
CA ALA A 86 9.73 -0.40 15.60
C ALA A 86 10.90 -1.29 15.11
N PRO A 87 10.93 -1.71 13.82
CA PRO A 87 11.84 -2.74 13.33
C PRO A 87 13.29 -2.26 13.38
N PHE A 88 14.23 -3.07 13.87
CA PHE A 88 15.68 -2.77 13.84
C PHE A 88 16.09 -1.42 14.49
N LYS A 89 15.42 -0.99 15.56
CA LYS A 89 15.71 0.30 16.22
C LYS A 89 16.84 0.22 17.25
N ARG A 90 17.02 -0.94 17.90
CA ARG A 90 17.95 -1.14 19.02
C ARG A 90 18.95 -2.27 18.71
N PRO A 91 20.18 -1.96 18.29
CA PRO A 91 21.18 -2.98 18.06
C PRO A 91 21.59 -3.65 19.37
N VAL A 92 21.88 -4.95 19.30
CA VAL A 92 22.35 -5.74 20.43
C VAL A 92 23.67 -6.39 20.06
N ARG A 93 24.62 -6.33 20.97
CA ARG A 93 25.94 -6.95 20.85
C ARG A 93 26.18 -7.91 22.00
N LYS A 94 27.08 -8.86 21.79
CA LYS A 94 27.54 -9.77 22.85
C LYS A 94 28.80 -9.19 23.48
N GLU A 95 28.80 -9.03 24.80
CA GLU A 95 29.97 -8.66 25.60
C GLU A 95 30.07 -9.58 26.80
N ASP A 96 31.26 -10.14 27.06
CA ASP A 96 31.52 -10.99 28.22
C ASP A 96 30.47 -12.10 28.45
N GLY A 97 29.92 -12.65 27.35
CA GLY A 97 28.90 -13.69 27.37
C GLY A 97 27.46 -13.19 27.56
N ALA A 98 27.23 -11.89 27.78
CA ALA A 98 25.92 -11.29 27.96
C ALA A 98 25.49 -10.44 26.74
N TRP A 99 24.18 -10.35 26.51
CA TRP A 99 23.60 -9.46 25.52
C TRP A 99 23.49 -8.04 26.06
N VAL A 100 24.12 -7.09 25.37
CA VAL A 100 24.10 -5.67 25.71
C VAL A 100 23.33 -4.90 24.65
N VAL A 101 22.23 -4.29 25.08
CA VAL A 101 21.40 -3.41 24.25
C VAL A 101 22.09 -2.05 24.11
N GLU A 102 22.35 -1.63 22.87
CA GLU A 102 22.83 -0.28 22.58
C GLU A 102 21.68 0.74 22.55
N HIS A 103 22.03 2.02 22.55
CA HIS A 103 21.09 3.12 22.35
C HIS A 103 20.35 3.01 21.02
N GLU A 104 19.16 3.62 20.96
CA GLU A 104 18.39 3.70 19.71
C GLU A 104 19.19 4.41 18.61
N GLN A 105 19.18 3.84 17.40
CA GLN A 105 19.95 4.35 16.27
C GLN A 105 19.10 4.38 15.00
N THR A 106 18.98 5.56 14.39
CA THR A 106 18.20 5.77 13.15
C THR A 106 18.97 5.41 11.87
N ALA A 107 20.29 5.20 11.96
CA ALA A 107 21.13 4.86 10.81
C ALA A 107 20.71 3.53 10.14
N TYR A 108 20.15 2.60 10.91
CA TYR A 108 19.62 1.33 10.42
C TYR A 108 18.30 1.52 9.66
N HIS A 109 17.39 2.35 10.19
CA HIS A 109 16.15 2.74 9.51
C HIS A 109 16.40 3.45 8.19
N GLN A 110 17.36 4.39 8.16
CA GLN A 110 17.71 5.12 6.94
C GLN A 110 18.15 4.17 5.81
N GLN A 111 18.91 3.12 6.14
CA GLN A 111 19.32 2.09 5.18
C GLN A 111 18.13 1.29 4.64
N LEU A 112 17.04 1.15 5.40
CA LEU A 112 15.78 0.51 5.01
C LEU A 112 14.76 1.49 4.42
N HIS A 113 15.15 2.74 4.17
CA HIS A 113 14.26 3.82 3.71
C HIS A 113 13.10 4.14 4.66
N ILE A 114 13.27 3.85 5.95
CA ILE A 114 12.41 4.32 7.03
C ILE A 114 13.04 5.63 7.55
N HIS A 115 12.34 6.74 7.40
CA HIS A 115 12.86 8.05 7.82
C HIS A 115 12.69 8.25 9.32
N GLU A 116 11.54 7.86 9.84
CA GLU A 116 11.16 8.04 11.23
C GLU A 116 10.18 6.93 11.63
N VAL A 117 10.13 6.64 12.93
CA VAL A 117 9.16 5.72 13.52
C VAL A 117 8.50 6.38 14.73
N LEU A 118 7.19 6.60 14.64
CA LEU A 118 6.41 7.37 15.61
C LEU A 118 5.47 6.45 16.39
N PRO A 119 5.36 6.59 17.72
CA PRO A 119 4.37 5.83 18.48
C PRO A 119 2.96 6.29 18.12
N VAL A 120 2.02 5.35 18.12
CA VAL A 120 0.59 5.59 17.90
C VAL A 120 -0.16 5.03 19.09
N ASP A 121 -0.79 5.93 19.84
CA ASP A 121 -1.73 5.58 20.92
C ASP A 121 -3.01 4.99 20.32
N SER A 122 -3.34 3.78 20.76
CA SER A 122 -4.53 3.05 20.32
C SER A 122 -5.73 3.24 21.26
N GLY A 123 -5.68 4.15 22.23
CA GLY A 123 -6.77 4.38 23.19
C GLY A 123 -8.11 4.80 22.58
N ARG A 124 -8.13 5.21 21.30
CA ARG A 124 -9.35 5.53 20.53
C ARG A 124 -9.82 4.41 19.61
N VAL A 125 -9.11 3.29 19.55
CA VAL A 125 -9.45 2.16 18.69
C VAL A 125 -10.48 1.29 19.41
N ASP A 126 -11.64 1.10 18.78
CA ASP A 126 -12.71 0.25 19.30
C ASP A 126 -12.57 -1.19 18.81
N HIS A 127 -12.14 -1.38 17.55
CA HIS A 127 -11.99 -2.70 16.95
C HIS A 127 -10.96 -2.70 15.80
N LEU A 128 -10.49 -3.90 15.45
CA LEU A 128 -9.58 -4.13 14.32
C LEU A 128 -10.33 -4.59 13.08
N ILE A 129 -9.94 -4.06 11.92
CA ILE A 129 -10.51 -4.40 10.61
C ILE A 129 -9.38 -4.89 9.71
N ALA A 130 -9.52 -6.11 9.19
CA ALA A 130 -8.61 -6.65 8.18
C ALA A 130 -8.88 -6.01 6.82
N SER A 131 -7.82 -5.80 6.05
CA SER A 131 -7.91 -5.27 4.69
C SER A 131 -8.49 -6.31 3.75
N ASP A 132 -9.41 -5.88 2.89
CA ASP A 132 -9.96 -6.74 1.84
C ASP A 132 -9.23 -6.59 0.49
N VAL A 133 -8.27 -5.65 0.40
CA VAL A 133 -7.38 -5.48 -0.76
C VAL A 133 -6.42 -6.66 -0.85
N ILE A 134 -5.88 -7.07 0.30
CA ILE A 134 -5.04 -8.25 0.49
C ILE A 134 -5.51 -8.89 1.80
N PRO A 135 -6.39 -9.91 1.76
CA PRO A 135 -7.04 -10.49 2.94
C PRO A 135 -6.12 -11.42 3.73
N LEU A 136 -4.82 -11.10 3.80
CA LEU A 136 -3.83 -11.87 4.52
C LEU A 136 -4.17 -11.94 6.01
N MET A 137 -4.69 -10.86 6.60
CA MET A 137 -4.92 -10.77 8.05
C MET A 137 -6.31 -11.26 8.50
N GLU A 138 -7.18 -11.70 7.60
CA GLU A 138 -8.56 -12.06 7.93
C GLU A 138 -8.62 -13.17 8.99
N SER A 139 -7.82 -14.22 8.84
CA SER A 139 -7.75 -15.35 9.79
C SER A 139 -7.11 -15.02 11.14
N SER A 140 -6.55 -13.82 11.28
CA SER A 140 -5.79 -13.40 12.47
C SER A 140 -6.25 -12.09 13.09
N ARG A 141 -7.27 -11.46 12.51
CA ARG A 141 -7.83 -10.20 13.00
C ARG A 141 -8.27 -10.31 14.47
N GLU A 142 -8.81 -11.47 14.86
CA GLU A 142 -9.32 -11.74 16.21
C GLU A 142 -8.23 -12.25 17.17
N ARG A 143 -7.07 -12.66 16.64
CA ARG A 143 -5.93 -13.16 17.43
C ARG A 143 -5.06 -12.02 17.94
N LEU A 144 -5.12 -10.87 17.27
CA LEU A 144 -4.41 -9.65 17.64
C LEU A 144 -5.33 -8.77 18.48
N THR A 145 -4.78 -8.23 19.57
CA THR A 145 -5.50 -7.30 20.44
C THR A 145 -5.32 -5.86 19.96
N VAL A 146 -6.25 -5.00 20.36
CA VAL A 146 -6.04 -3.54 20.28
C VAL A 146 -4.94 -3.16 21.26
N SER A 147 -3.84 -2.66 20.73
CA SER A 147 -2.69 -2.17 21.51
C SER A 147 -2.01 -1.03 20.78
N ASP A 148 -1.22 -0.25 21.51
CA ASP A 148 -0.35 0.77 20.92
C ASP A 148 0.52 0.17 19.82
N THR A 149 0.80 1.00 18.82
CA THR A 149 1.50 0.57 17.63
C THR A 149 2.48 1.63 17.15
N TRP A 150 3.09 1.40 15.99
CA TRP A 150 4.11 2.28 15.42
C TRP A 150 3.77 2.67 13.99
N ASN A 151 3.86 3.97 13.69
CA ASN A 151 3.81 4.51 12.34
C ASN A 151 5.22 4.58 11.76
N LEU A 152 5.44 3.92 10.63
CA LEU A 152 6.70 4.00 9.89
C LEU A 152 6.57 5.10 8.84
N VAL A 153 7.39 6.15 8.93
CA VAL A 153 7.41 7.24 7.95
C VAL A 153 8.33 6.85 6.79
N PRO A 154 7.80 6.49 5.60
CA PRO A 154 8.61 6.03 4.49
C PRO A 154 9.33 7.18 3.79
N HIS A 155 10.56 6.93 3.34
CA HIS A 155 11.24 7.76 2.35
C HIS A 155 11.88 6.83 1.30
N VAL A 156 10.98 6.10 0.63
CA VAL A 156 11.26 4.91 -0.19
C VAL A 156 11.93 5.19 -1.53
N THR A 157 11.82 6.41 -2.05
CA THR A 157 12.51 6.85 -3.27
C THR A 157 13.40 8.05 -2.99
N LYS A 158 14.58 8.07 -3.61
CA LYS A 158 15.60 9.14 -3.46
C LYS A 158 15.88 9.87 -4.77
N SER A 159 15.24 9.45 -5.85
CA SER A 159 15.32 10.08 -7.16
C SER A 159 14.07 10.92 -7.44
N SER A 160 14.23 11.88 -8.34
CA SER A 160 13.15 12.75 -8.81
C SER A 160 12.87 12.42 -10.27
N ASP A 161 11.59 12.28 -10.63
CA ASP A 161 11.15 12.07 -12.02
C ASP A 161 11.54 13.28 -12.90
N LEU A 162 11.55 14.47 -12.30
CA LEU A 162 11.89 15.74 -12.94
C LEU A 162 12.86 16.50 -12.03
N PRO A 163 14.17 16.19 -12.05
CA PRO A 163 15.16 16.71 -11.09
C PRO A 163 15.25 18.24 -11.03
N HIS A 164 14.91 18.92 -12.12
CA HIS A 164 14.94 20.37 -12.23
C HIS A 164 13.64 21.06 -11.77
N GLN A 165 12.60 20.30 -11.40
CA GLN A 165 11.35 20.85 -10.90
C GLN A 165 11.24 20.65 -9.39
N MET A 166 11.09 21.76 -8.67
CA MET A 166 10.78 21.72 -7.25
C MET A 166 9.44 21.03 -7.02
N GLY A 167 9.40 20.08 -6.09
CA GLY A 167 8.18 19.33 -5.81
C GLY A 167 7.82 18.31 -6.90
N SER A 168 8.78 17.84 -7.69
CA SER A 168 8.54 16.65 -8.51
C SER A 168 8.33 15.41 -7.63
N ALA A 169 7.63 14.41 -8.17
CA ALA A 169 7.53 13.08 -7.57
C ALA A 169 8.81 12.27 -7.86
N GLY A 170 8.92 11.10 -7.26
CA GLY A 170 9.91 10.09 -7.65
C GLY A 170 9.25 8.82 -8.17
N PRO A 171 10.05 7.83 -8.58
CA PRO A 171 9.58 6.48 -8.89
C PRO A 171 8.73 5.89 -7.76
N MET A 172 7.73 5.07 -8.12
CA MET A 172 6.87 4.38 -7.15
C MET A 172 7.56 3.10 -6.67
N ASP A 173 8.70 3.22 -5.98
CA ASP A 173 9.56 2.07 -5.64
C ASP A 173 8.94 1.10 -4.62
N THR A 174 7.95 1.56 -3.84
CA THR A 174 7.30 0.74 -2.80
C THR A 174 5.80 0.97 -2.78
N ARG A 175 5.01 -0.10 -2.66
CA ARG A 175 3.58 -0.06 -2.35
C ARG A 175 3.36 -0.38 -0.88
N ILE A 176 2.50 0.39 -0.22
CA ILE A 176 2.25 0.26 1.22
C ILE A 176 0.78 -0.06 1.41
N TYR A 177 0.50 -1.18 2.10
CA TYR A 177 -0.85 -1.66 2.35
C TYR A 177 -1.08 -1.79 3.86
N PRO A 178 -2.04 -1.06 4.45
CA PRO A 178 -2.46 -1.33 5.82
C PRO A 178 -3.30 -2.61 5.81
N LEU A 179 -2.73 -3.73 6.28
CA LEU A 179 -3.39 -5.03 6.25
C LEU A 179 -4.32 -5.26 7.45
N LEU A 180 -4.03 -4.59 8.56
CA LEU A 180 -4.90 -4.55 9.73
C LEU A 180 -4.97 -3.11 10.22
N LYS A 181 -6.18 -2.60 10.44
CA LYS A 181 -6.46 -1.21 10.79
C LYS A 181 -7.23 -1.14 12.10
N GLY A 182 -6.87 -0.20 12.96
CA GLY A 182 -7.68 0.16 14.12
C GLY A 182 -8.73 1.19 13.72
N SER A 183 -9.99 0.88 13.97
CA SER A 183 -11.13 1.76 13.70
C SER A 183 -11.81 2.18 15.00
N THR A 184 -12.28 3.42 15.02
CA THR A 184 -13.19 3.94 16.03
C THR A 184 -14.63 3.41 15.81
N ALA A 185 -15.50 3.62 16.79
CA ALA A 185 -16.93 3.27 16.74
C ALA A 185 -17.69 3.99 15.62
N ASN A 186 -17.22 5.18 15.21
CA ASN A 186 -17.79 5.92 14.08
C ASN A 186 -17.12 5.60 12.73
N GLY A 187 -16.35 4.51 12.64
CA GLY A 187 -15.77 4.01 11.39
C GLY A 187 -14.54 4.79 10.90
N ARG A 188 -13.90 5.60 11.76
CA ARG A 188 -12.67 6.30 11.40
C ARG A 188 -11.47 5.40 11.67
N GLU A 189 -10.67 5.20 10.63
CA GLU A 189 -9.38 4.52 10.70
C GLU A 189 -8.35 5.44 11.38
N VAL A 190 -7.74 4.98 12.48
CA VAL A 190 -6.83 5.80 13.32
C VAL A 190 -5.51 5.10 13.66
N ALA A 191 -5.37 3.81 13.39
CA ALA A 191 -4.14 3.04 13.60
C ALA A 191 -3.96 1.97 12.51
N ALA A 192 -2.73 1.51 12.29
CA ALA A 192 -2.41 0.45 11.33
C ALA A 192 -1.38 -0.53 11.95
N PRO A 193 -1.81 -1.44 12.84
CA PRO A 193 -0.91 -2.35 13.55
C PRO A 193 -0.17 -3.34 12.65
N VAL A 194 -0.72 -3.66 11.46
CA VAL A 194 -0.04 -4.52 10.49
C VAL A 194 0.01 -3.85 9.13
N VAL A 195 1.22 -3.65 8.61
CA VAL A 195 1.47 -2.97 7.35
C VAL A 195 2.37 -3.84 6.47
N LEU A 196 1.99 -4.00 5.20
CA LEU A 196 2.79 -4.67 4.18
C LEU A 196 3.44 -3.64 3.26
N TRP A 197 4.73 -3.76 3.04
CA TRP A 197 5.48 -3.03 2.02
C TRP A 197 5.87 -4.00 0.91
N GLU A 198 5.53 -3.66 -0.33
CA GLU A 198 5.98 -4.39 -1.52
C GLU A 198 6.95 -3.50 -2.29
N ASN A 199 8.23 -3.89 -2.33
CA ASN A 199 9.29 -3.17 -3.03
C ASN A 199 9.28 -3.52 -4.53
N VAL A 200 8.49 -2.77 -5.30
CA VAL A 200 8.36 -2.92 -6.76
C VAL A 200 9.52 -2.25 -7.54
N GLY A 201 10.39 -1.52 -6.86
CA GLY A 201 11.53 -0.82 -7.44
C GLY A 201 12.70 -0.65 -6.46
N GLY A 202 13.63 0.23 -6.82
CA GLY A 202 14.75 0.62 -5.95
C GLY A 202 15.71 -0.52 -5.54
N PRO A 203 16.46 -0.33 -4.43
CA PRO A 203 17.48 -1.28 -3.99
C PRO A 203 16.90 -2.63 -3.54
N PHE A 204 15.65 -2.65 -3.06
CA PHE A 204 14.99 -3.81 -2.46
C PHE A 204 14.02 -4.55 -3.39
N LEU A 205 14.13 -4.30 -4.70
CA LEU A 205 13.27 -4.87 -5.74
C LEU A 205 12.96 -6.37 -5.53
N GLY A 206 11.67 -6.68 -5.45
CA GLY A 206 11.14 -8.05 -5.31
C GLY A 206 10.80 -8.46 -3.88
N GLY A 207 11.23 -7.70 -2.86
CA GLY A 207 10.99 -8.04 -1.46
C GLY A 207 9.63 -7.58 -0.93
N ARG A 208 8.89 -8.49 -0.28
CA ARG A 208 7.68 -8.19 0.52
C ARG A 208 8.04 -8.11 2.00
N TRP A 209 7.72 -7.01 2.67
CA TRP A 209 8.01 -6.81 4.09
C TRP A 209 6.72 -6.58 4.88
N LEU A 210 6.41 -7.50 5.79
CA LEU A 210 5.30 -7.40 6.71
C LEU A 210 5.81 -6.88 8.05
N PHE A 211 5.22 -5.78 8.50
CA PHE A 211 5.49 -5.19 9.81
C PHE A 211 4.28 -5.40 10.70
N VAL A 212 4.45 -6.23 11.74
CA VAL A 212 3.51 -6.38 12.85
C VAL A 212 4.03 -5.49 13.97
N ASN A 213 3.55 -4.25 13.99
CA ASN A 213 4.07 -3.15 14.81
C ASN A 213 3.57 -3.20 16.26
N GLN A 214 3.28 -4.39 16.78
CA GLN A 214 2.91 -4.63 18.16
C GLN A 214 3.44 -5.99 18.63
N PRO A 215 3.68 -6.20 19.94
CA PRO A 215 4.00 -7.50 20.49
C PRO A 215 2.87 -8.51 20.26
N LEU A 216 3.23 -9.78 20.09
CA LEU A 216 2.26 -10.87 20.11
C LEU A 216 2.02 -11.29 21.56
N THR A 217 0.79 -11.65 21.90
CA THR A 217 0.43 -12.07 23.26
C THR A 217 0.65 -13.56 23.45
N ALA A 218 0.71 -14.03 24.70
CA ALA A 218 0.70 -15.47 24.99
C ALA A 218 -0.50 -16.19 24.34
N SER A 219 -1.68 -15.55 24.38
CA SER A 219 -2.90 -16.09 23.75
C SER A 219 -2.78 -16.25 22.23
N PHE A 220 -2.01 -15.40 21.55
CA PHE A 220 -1.74 -15.56 20.11
C PHE A 220 -1.01 -16.89 19.85
N TRP A 221 -0.01 -17.22 20.67
CA TRP A 221 0.78 -18.44 20.52
C TRP A 221 0.00 -19.70 20.90
N GLU A 222 -0.80 -19.65 21.96
CA GLU A 222 -1.67 -20.75 22.39
C GLU A 222 -2.67 -21.18 21.32
N GLN A 223 -3.05 -20.26 20.43
CA GLN A 223 -3.99 -20.51 19.36
C GLN A 223 -3.31 -20.84 18.01
N ASP A 224 -2.17 -21.54 18.01
CA ASP A 224 -1.40 -21.89 16.80
C ASP A 224 -0.76 -20.67 16.09
N GLY A 225 -0.30 -19.69 16.87
CA GLY A 225 0.39 -18.50 16.37
C GLY A 225 1.66 -18.81 15.56
N GLY A 226 2.32 -19.93 15.81
CA GLY A 226 3.49 -20.38 15.05
C GLY A 226 3.17 -20.67 13.58
N ALA A 227 2.08 -21.40 13.30
CA ALA A 227 1.63 -21.66 11.94
C ALA A 227 1.23 -20.36 11.23
N GLU A 228 0.69 -19.41 11.97
CA GLU A 228 0.26 -18.13 11.45
C GLU A 228 1.44 -17.22 11.05
N VAL A 229 2.46 -17.09 11.92
CA VAL A 229 3.69 -16.37 11.57
C VAL A 229 4.39 -17.04 10.39
N ARG A 230 4.37 -18.38 10.32
CA ARG A 230 4.86 -19.12 9.15
C ARG A 230 4.08 -18.77 7.89
N ARG A 231 2.75 -18.64 7.96
CA ARG A 231 1.91 -18.25 6.82
C ARG A 231 2.27 -16.85 6.31
N TRP A 232 2.52 -15.91 7.22
CA TRP A 232 3.03 -14.58 6.87
C TRP A 232 4.40 -14.64 6.20
N ALA A 233 5.33 -15.43 6.74
CA ALA A 233 6.66 -15.62 6.17
C ALA A 233 6.59 -16.27 4.78
N ALA A 234 5.75 -17.28 4.60
CA ALA A 234 5.51 -17.92 3.32
C ALA A 234 4.95 -16.94 2.29
N PHE A 235 4.00 -16.09 2.69
CA PHE A 235 3.49 -15.01 1.84
C PHE A 235 4.60 -14.03 1.43
N CYS A 236 5.45 -13.59 2.37
CA CYS A 236 6.56 -12.70 2.06
C CYS A 236 7.62 -13.35 1.16
N ALA A 237 7.86 -14.65 1.30
CA ALA A 237 8.83 -15.40 0.51
C ALA A 237 8.44 -15.53 -0.97
N LYS A 238 7.16 -15.38 -1.33
CA LYS A 238 6.68 -15.51 -2.73
C LYS A 238 7.25 -14.44 -3.67
N GLY A 239 7.79 -13.34 -3.15
CA GLY A 239 8.24 -12.20 -3.96
C GLY A 239 7.08 -11.48 -4.64
N ILE A 240 7.31 -10.46 -5.46
CA ILE A 240 6.24 -9.56 -5.90
C ILE A 240 5.68 -9.93 -7.27
N THR A 241 4.35 -9.89 -7.41
CA THR A 241 3.67 -9.73 -8.70
C THR A 241 2.97 -8.39 -8.67
N GLU A 242 3.46 -7.43 -9.45
CA GLU A 242 2.79 -6.13 -9.59
C GLU A 242 1.61 -6.27 -10.54
N LEU A 243 0.45 -5.81 -10.09
CA LEU A 243 -0.80 -5.86 -10.84
C LEU A 243 -1.43 -4.48 -10.93
N TRP A 244 -1.94 -4.14 -12.10
CA TRP A 244 -2.73 -2.94 -12.30
C TRP A 244 -3.94 -3.23 -13.18
N ILE A 245 -5.06 -2.62 -12.84
CA ILE A 245 -6.19 -2.39 -13.74
C ILE A 245 -6.38 -0.87 -13.81
N LYS A 246 -6.48 -0.29 -15.00
CA LYS A 246 -6.62 1.17 -15.17
C LYS A 246 -7.57 1.48 -16.33
N PRO A 247 -8.49 2.45 -16.21
CA PRO A 247 -9.13 3.02 -17.39
C PRO A 247 -8.11 3.84 -18.18
N ASN A 248 -8.35 4.04 -19.48
CA ASN A 248 -7.52 4.96 -20.28
C ASN A 248 -7.73 6.43 -19.88
N TYR A 249 -8.96 6.78 -19.48
CA TYR A 249 -9.35 8.13 -19.12
C TYR A 249 -10.15 8.12 -17.83
N ALA A 250 -10.07 9.22 -17.07
CA ALA A 250 -10.93 9.42 -15.90
C ALA A 250 -12.40 9.67 -16.31
N THR A 251 -12.64 10.14 -17.53
CA THR A 251 -13.97 10.41 -18.05
C THR A 251 -14.11 10.02 -19.50
N TYR A 252 -15.30 9.54 -19.84
CA TYR A 252 -15.70 9.15 -21.18
C TYR A 252 -16.94 9.95 -21.60
N GLU A 253 -16.95 10.45 -22.83
CA GLU A 253 -18.08 11.15 -23.42
C GLU A 253 -19.16 10.17 -23.90
N SER A 254 -20.38 10.69 -24.10
CA SER A 254 -21.48 9.89 -24.65
C SER A 254 -21.09 9.29 -26.01
N GLY A 255 -21.25 7.97 -26.15
CA GLY A 255 -20.89 7.22 -27.36
C GLY A 255 -19.44 6.74 -27.42
N GLU A 256 -18.57 7.16 -26.48
CA GLU A 256 -17.27 6.54 -26.30
C GLU A 256 -17.38 5.17 -25.63
N ARG A 257 -16.36 4.33 -25.85
CA ARG A 257 -16.25 3.03 -25.17
C ARG A 257 -15.11 3.06 -24.17
N ALA A 258 -15.41 2.70 -22.93
CA ALA A 258 -14.39 2.50 -21.93
C ALA A 258 -13.47 1.33 -22.31
N ILE A 259 -12.18 1.49 -22.04
CA ILE A 259 -11.16 0.45 -22.21
C ILE A 259 -10.40 0.38 -20.90
N LEU A 260 -10.38 -0.81 -20.31
CA LEU A 260 -9.52 -1.11 -19.17
C LEU A 260 -8.20 -1.70 -19.68
N THR A 261 -7.10 -1.30 -19.07
CA THR A 261 -5.78 -1.86 -19.32
C THR A 261 -5.36 -2.68 -18.10
N LEU A 262 -5.27 -4.00 -18.28
CA LEU A 262 -4.67 -4.93 -17.32
C LEU A 262 -3.17 -4.97 -17.55
N GLN A 263 -2.38 -4.74 -16.51
CA GLN A 263 -0.92 -4.85 -16.53
C GLN A 263 -0.49 -5.80 -15.41
N ALA A 264 0.46 -6.68 -15.72
CA ALA A 264 0.96 -7.63 -14.75
C ALA A 264 2.45 -7.91 -14.99
N GLN A 265 3.23 -8.03 -13.92
CA GLN A 265 4.64 -8.39 -14.01
C GLN A 265 5.14 -9.00 -12.69
N ARG A 266 5.87 -10.11 -12.76
CA ARG A 266 6.66 -10.64 -11.63
C ARG A 266 7.94 -9.81 -11.50
N LEU A 267 8.27 -9.40 -10.28
CA LEU A 267 9.41 -8.53 -9.99
C LEU A 267 10.37 -9.20 -9.00
N GLY A 268 11.67 -9.17 -9.30
CA GLY A 268 12.72 -9.67 -8.42
C GLY A 268 14.08 -9.74 -9.11
N ARG A 269 15.16 -9.50 -8.36
CA ARG A 269 16.53 -9.48 -8.91
C ARG A 269 17.00 -10.87 -9.37
N GLY A 270 16.66 -11.91 -8.63
CA GLY A 270 17.01 -13.30 -8.93
C GLY A 270 15.91 -14.07 -9.66
N LEU A 271 14.90 -13.39 -10.16
CA LEU A 271 13.72 -14.01 -10.78
C LEU A 271 14.09 -14.66 -12.13
N GLN A 272 13.64 -15.89 -12.36
CA GLN A 272 13.66 -16.49 -13.68
C GLN A 272 12.60 -15.83 -14.56
N VAL A 273 13.03 -14.97 -15.49
CA VAL A 273 12.16 -14.06 -16.25
C VAL A 273 11.04 -14.78 -17.01
N HIS A 274 11.26 -16.02 -17.45
CA HIS A 274 10.28 -16.80 -18.23
C HIS A 274 9.43 -17.76 -17.40
N GLU A 275 9.70 -17.92 -16.11
CA GLU A 275 8.88 -18.79 -15.27
C GLU A 275 7.49 -18.15 -15.08
N PRO A 276 6.40 -18.81 -15.52
CA PRO A 276 5.06 -18.27 -15.42
C PRO A 276 4.43 -18.54 -14.05
N GLN A 277 3.57 -17.61 -13.64
CA GLN A 277 2.58 -17.81 -12.58
C GLN A 277 1.20 -17.50 -13.16
N SER A 278 0.30 -18.47 -13.10
CA SER A 278 -1.05 -18.28 -13.62
C SER A 278 -1.87 -17.45 -12.64
N TRP A 279 -2.50 -16.39 -13.15
CA TRP A 279 -3.39 -15.51 -12.41
C TRP A 279 -4.74 -15.42 -13.11
N THR A 280 -5.82 -15.58 -12.35
CA THR A 280 -7.19 -15.38 -12.84
C THR A 280 -7.73 -14.05 -12.35
N PHE A 281 -8.19 -13.22 -13.26
CA PHE A 281 -8.74 -11.89 -13.01
C PHE A 281 -10.24 -11.90 -13.28
N ARG A 282 -11.05 -11.66 -12.24
CA ARG A 282 -12.49 -11.47 -12.34
C ARG A 282 -12.79 -9.98 -12.22
N ILE A 283 -13.22 -9.37 -13.31
CA ILE A 283 -13.41 -7.92 -13.45
C ILE A 283 -14.91 -7.63 -13.54
N SER A 284 -15.37 -6.69 -12.74
CA SER A 284 -16.72 -6.13 -12.81
C SER A 284 -16.65 -4.62 -13.00
N VAL A 285 -17.56 -4.08 -13.81
CA VAL A 285 -17.78 -2.65 -14.02
C VAL A 285 -19.25 -2.37 -13.76
N LYS A 286 -19.56 -1.48 -12.82
CA LYS A 286 -20.95 -1.14 -12.43
C LYS A 286 -21.15 0.36 -12.40
N HIS A 287 -22.30 0.84 -12.87
CA HIS A 287 -22.71 2.23 -12.69
C HIS A 287 -23.34 2.44 -11.30
N ASP A 288 -22.92 3.48 -10.57
CA ASP A 288 -23.37 3.71 -9.18
C ASP A 288 -24.86 4.03 -9.06
N GLY A 289 -25.48 4.59 -10.11
CA GLY A 289 -26.90 4.96 -10.12
C GLY A 289 -27.81 4.03 -10.91
N ASP A 290 -27.27 2.94 -11.47
CA ASP A 290 -28.03 2.02 -12.33
C ASP A 290 -27.47 0.60 -12.21
N GLU A 291 -28.05 -0.20 -11.32
CA GLU A 291 -27.65 -1.60 -11.09
C GLU A 291 -27.79 -2.48 -12.34
N SER A 292 -28.65 -2.09 -13.30
CA SER A 292 -28.78 -2.83 -14.56
C SER A 292 -27.61 -2.61 -15.52
N SER A 293 -26.81 -1.56 -15.28
CA SER A 293 -25.61 -1.24 -16.04
C SER A 293 -24.38 -1.89 -15.40
N GLU A 294 -24.29 -3.22 -15.53
CA GLU A 294 -23.17 -4.03 -15.06
C GLU A 294 -22.52 -4.82 -16.21
N TRP A 295 -21.20 -4.91 -16.21
CA TRP A 295 -20.42 -5.74 -17.11
C TRP A 295 -19.40 -6.55 -16.34
N ASN A 296 -19.28 -7.82 -16.70
CA ASN A 296 -18.37 -8.76 -16.07
C ASN A 296 -17.45 -9.39 -17.11
N HIS A 297 -16.20 -9.64 -16.74
CA HIS A 297 -15.20 -10.27 -17.59
C HIS A 297 -14.23 -11.09 -16.75
N THR A 298 -13.87 -12.27 -17.24
CA THR A 298 -12.86 -13.12 -16.61
C THR A 298 -11.77 -13.43 -17.61
N VAL A 299 -10.52 -13.29 -17.18
CA VAL A 299 -9.34 -13.64 -17.98
C VAL A 299 -8.30 -14.33 -17.11
N THR A 300 -7.64 -15.35 -17.64
CA THR A 300 -6.48 -15.98 -17.01
C THR A 300 -5.23 -15.61 -17.80
N VAL A 301 -4.18 -15.22 -17.10
CA VAL A 301 -2.91 -14.77 -17.67
C VAL A 301 -1.76 -15.48 -16.97
N ASP A 302 -0.84 -16.02 -17.75
CA ASP A 302 0.45 -16.48 -17.23
C ASP A 302 1.41 -15.30 -17.11
N VAL A 303 1.56 -14.82 -15.88
CA VAL A 303 2.40 -13.66 -15.55
C VAL A 303 3.84 -14.12 -15.36
N THR A 304 4.76 -13.48 -16.07
CA THR A 304 6.20 -13.77 -16.01
C THR A 304 6.97 -12.52 -15.56
N GLY A 305 8.30 -12.54 -15.61
CA GLY A 305 9.12 -11.34 -15.41
C GLY A 305 9.02 -10.33 -16.56
N GLN A 306 8.41 -10.71 -17.69
CA GLN A 306 8.12 -9.79 -18.79
C GLN A 306 6.86 -8.96 -18.50
N PHE A 307 6.90 -7.68 -18.89
CA PHE A 307 5.76 -6.78 -18.72
C PHE A 307 4.60 -7.22 -19.61
N TYR A 308 3.52 -7.69 -18.98
CA TYR A 308 2.29 -8.06 -19.65
C TYR A 308 1.33 -6.86 -19.72
N VAL A 309 0.68 -6.67 -20.87
CA VAL A 309 -0.36 -5.66 -21.04
C VAL A 309 -1.49 -6.20 -21.91
N GLN A 310 -2.72 -6.03 -21.44
CA GLN A 310 -3.93 -6.38 -22.18
C GLN A 310 -4.94 -5.24 -22.11
N ARG A 311 -5.49 -4.86 -23.27
CA ARG A 311 -6.57 -3.88 -23.38
C ARG A 311 -7.90 -4.62 -23.48
N ILE A 312 -8.82 -4.30 -22.59
CA ILE A 312 -10.10 -4.98 -22.42
C ILE A 312 -11.22 -3.94 -22.65
N PRO A 313 -11.88 -3.96 -23.82
CA PRO A 313 -13.03 -3.10 -24.08
C PRO A 313 -14.19 -3.45 -23.14
N VAL A 314 -14.78 -2.44 -22.51
CA VAL A 314 -15.98 -2.60 -21.69
C VAL A 314 -17.19 -2.47 -22.61
N ALA A 315 -17.97 -3.54 -22.73
CA ALA A 315 -19.14 -3.58 -23.60
C ALA A 315 -20.38 -3.01 -22.89
N LEU A 316 -20.28 -1.75 -22.45
CA LEU A 316 -21.36 -0.96 -21.88
C LEU A 316 -21.50 0.35 -22.63
N ASP A 317 -22.73 0.79 -22.82
CA ASP A 317 -23.01 2.17 -23.21
C ASP A 317 -22.81 3.07 -21.98
N ILE A 318 -21.86 4.00 -22.07
CA ILE A 318 -21.50 4.86 -20.95
C ILE A 318 -22.57 5.96 -20.79
N LYS A 319 -23.19 5.98 -19.61
CA LYS A 319 -24.20 6.96 -19.19
C LYS A 319 -23.56 8.01 -18.26
N PRO A 320 -24.16 9.20 -18.11
CA PRO A 320 -23.70 10.18 -17.13
C PRO A 320 -23.66 9.61 -15.71
N GLY A 321 -22.51 9.72 -15.03
CA GLY A 321 -22.36 9.25 -13.64
C GLY A 321 -21.08 8.44 -13.37
N ALA A 322 -20.91 7.98 -12.13
CA ALA A 322 -19.75 7.19 -11.72
C ALA A 322 -19.88 5.72 -12.13
N TYR A 323 -18.76 5.14 -12.58
CA TYR A 323 -18.59 3.72 -12.76
C TYR A 323 -17.49 3.19 -11.82
N ARG A 324 -17.80 2.10 -11.11
CA ARG A 324 -16.85 1.38 -10.25
C ARG A 324 -16.32 0.17 -10.99
N VAL A 325 -15.02 0.00 -10.93
CA VAL A 325 -14.29 -1.14 -11.49
C VAL A 325 -13.70 -1.93 -10.33
N VAL A 326 -14.11 -3.18 -10.18
CA VAL A 326 -13.52 -4.10 -9.19
C VAL A 326 -12.92 -5.27 -9.93
N CYS A 327 -11.62 -5.50 -9.72
CA CYS A 327 -10.92 -6.67 -10.22
C CYS A 327 -10.43 -7.51 -9.04
N GLU A 328 -10.99 -8.71 -8.89
CA GLU A 328 -10.49 -9.73 -7.99
C GLU A 328 -9.51 -10.62 -8.75
N ALA A 329 -8.24 -10.51 -8.41
CA ALA A 329 -7.16 -11.30 -8.98
C ALA A 329 -6.77 -12.42 -8.01
N GLU A 330 -6.79 -13.64 -8.51
CA GLU A 330 -6.42 -14.86 -7.79
C GLU A 330 -5.12 -15.40 -8.39
N GLY A 331 -4.07 -15.45 -7.57
CA GLY A 331 -2.74 -15.91 -7.96
C GLY A 331 -2.47 -17.37 -7.59
N PRO A 332 -1.25 -17.86 -7.88
CA PRO A 332 -0.87 -19.21 -7.51
C PRO A 332 -0.95 -19.40 -5.99
N ASP A 333 -1.48 -20.56 -5.59
CA ASP A 333 -1.74 -20.96 -4.20
C ASP A 333 -2.82 -20.13 -3.47
N GLY A 334 -3.76 -19.53 -4.21
CA GLY A 334 -4.94 -18.87 -3.63
C GLY A 334 -4.67 -17.47 -3.07
N GLU A 335 -3.58 -16.83 -3.49
CA GLU A 335 -3.35 -15.42 -3.14
C GLU A 335 -4.44 -14.54 -3.78
N ILE A 336 -5.14 -13.73 -2.98
CA ILE A 336 -6.18 -12.83 -3.48
C ILE A 336 -5.69 -11.37 -3.43
N ARG A 337 -5.92 -10.65 -4.53
CA ARG A 337 -5.72 -9.21 -4.65
C ARG A 337 -7.01 -8.56 -5.17
N ARG A 338 -7.57 -7.60 -4.45
CA ARG A 338 -8.73 -6.83 -4.90
C ARG A 338 -8.30 -5.43 -5.33
N LEU A 339 -8.25 -5.21 -6.65
CA LEU A 339 -7.93 -3.93 -7.26
C LEU A 339 -9.22 -3.14 -7.48
N ARG A 340 -9.20 -1.86 -7.10
CA ARG A 340 -10.32 -0.94 -7.28
C ARG A 340 -9.93 0.23 -8.15
N GLN A 341 -10.81 0.52 -9.09
CA GLN A 341 -10.69 1.63 -10.02
C GLN A 341 -12.04 2.26 -10.26
N GLY A 342 -12.04 3.39 -10.96
CA GLY A 342 -13.27 4.01 -11.42
C GLY A 342 -13.02 4.92 -12.61
N PHE A 343 -14.09 5.16 -13.35
CA PHE A 343 -14.17 6.24 -14.33
C PHE A 343 -15.54 6.90 -14.25
N TRP A 344 -15.72 8.01 -14.97
CA TRP A 344 -16.96 8.77 -14.98
C TRP A 344 -17.50 8.87 -16.41
N GLY A 345 -18.82 8.74 -16.60
CA GLY A 345 -19.48 9.13 -17.83
C GLY A 345 -19.83 10.61 -17.79
N ALA A 346 -19.38 11.38 -18.77
CA ALA A 346 -19.49 12.83 -18.78
C ALA A 346 -20.94 13.29 -18.53
N ASP A 347 -21.09 14.26 -17.63
CA ASP A 347 -22.38 14.89 -17.32
C ASP A 347 -22.29 16.40 -17.55
N PRO A 348 -22.65 16.88 -18.75
CA PRO A 348 -22.65 18.31 -19.05
C PRO A 348 -23.63 19.12 -18.19
N GLN A 349 -24.74 18.52 -17.75
CA GLN A 349 -25.75 19.21 -16.94
C GLN A 349 -25.22 19.44 -15.53
N LEU A 350 -24.59 18.42 -14.94
CA LEU A 350 -23.92 18.54 -13.64
C LEU A 350 -22.79 19.58 -13.68
N LEU A 351 -22.00 19.62 -14.75
CA LEU A 351 -20.93 20.59 -14.92
C LEU A 351 -21.41 22.04 -15.07
N GLN A 352 -22.63 22.23 -15.59
CA GLN A 352 -23.28 23.54 -15.72
C GLN A 352 -24.10 23.92 -14.47
N ALA A 353 -24.24 23.00 -13.51
CA ALA A 353 -24.99 23.25 -12.30
C ALA A 353 -24.20 24.13 -11.30
N GLY A 354 -24.94 24.90 -10.50
CA GLY A 354 -24.40 25.75 -9.45
C GLY A 354 -24.39 27.24 -9.80
N SER A 355 -24.23 28.06 -8.77
CA SER A 355 -24.15 29.52 -8.87
C SER A 355 -22.71 29.97 -9.22
N PRO A 356 -22.53 30.97 -10.09
CA PRO A 356 -21.22 31.57 -10.33
C PRO A 356 -20.60 32.12 -9.03
N VAL A 357 -19.29 31.95 -8.88
CA VAL A 357 -18.51 32.64 -7.84
C VAL A 357 -18.06 33.99 -8.40
N THR A 358 -18.30 35.06 -7.64
CA THR A 358 -17.83 36.42 -7.95
C THR A 358 -16.77 36.83 -6.93
N CYS A 359 -16.20 38.02 -7.05
CA CYS A 359 -15.29 38.57 -6.05
C CYS A 359 -15.53 40.06 -5.83
N ASN A 360 -15.14 40.54 -4.65
CA ASN A 360 -14.91 41.96 -4.40
C ASN A 360 -13.43 42.19 -4.08
N ARG A 361 -13.07 43.31 -3.44
CA ARG A 361 -11.68 43.60 -3.05
C ARG A 361 -11.07 42.52 -2.15
N ASP A 362 -11.86 41.97 -1.22
CA ASP A 362 -11.35 41.21 -0.08
C ASP A 362 -11.80 39.74 -0.09
N TYR A 363 -12.88 39.39 -0.79
CA TYR A 363 -13.52 38.07 -0.72
C TYR A 363 -13.99 37.55 -2.07
N PHE A 364 -13.95 36.23 -2.22
CA PHE A 364 -14.85 35.52 -3.13
C PHE A 364 -16.28 35.57 -2.56
N ILE A 365 -17.27 35.74 -3.42
CA ILE A 365 -18.68 35.83 -3.07
C ILE A 365 -19.43 34.71 -3.79
N LYS A 366 -20.13 33.88 -3.01
CA LYS A 366 -21.00 32.81 -3.52
C LYS A 366 -22.38 32.97 -2.88
N ASP A 367 -23.42 32.96 -3.69
CA ASP A 367 -24.82 33.15 -3.24
C ASP A 367 -25.01 34.40 -2.34
N GLY A 368 -24.36 35.50 -2.70
CA GLY A 368 -24.41 36.77 -1.97
C GLY A 368 -23.64 36.80 -0.64
N ARG A 369 -22.87 35.76 -0.31
CA ARG A 369 -22.12 35.64 0.95
C ARG A 369 -20.61 35.52 0.72
N PRO A 370 -19.76 36.12 1.58
CA PRO A 370 -18.32 35.87 1.57
C PRO A 370 -18.01 34.37 1.71
N MET A 371 -17.15 33.88 0.82
CA MET A 371 -16.67 32.50 0.77
C MET A 371 -15.17 32.50 1.13
N PRO A 372 -14.81 32.21 2.40
CA PRO A 372 -13.41 32.05 2.76
C PRO A 372 -12.82 30.81 2.07
N VAL A 373 -11.57 30.91 1.65
CA VAL A 373 -10.85 29.76 1.08
C VAL A 373 -10.34 28.91 2.23
N VAL A 374 -11.09 27.85 2.54
CA VAL A 374 -10.69 26.79 3.48
C VAL A 374 -10.48 25.53 2.67
N GLY A 375 -9.26 25.01 2.67
CA GLY A 375 -8.93 23.83 1.86
C GLY A 375 -7.54 23.29 2.17
N MET A 376 -7.23 22.17 1.53
CA MET A 376 -5.91 21.54 1.58
C MET A 376 -5.44 21.25 0.16
N THR A 377 -4.12 21.18 -0.03
CA THR A 377 -3.57 20.65 -1.28
C THR A 377 -3.92 19.17 -1.37
N TYR A 378 -4.61 18.79 -2.44
CA TYR A 378 -4.99 17.40 -2.67
C TYR A 378 -3.91 16.66 -3.47
N MET A 379 -3.51 15.51 -2.95
CA MET A 379 -2.80 14.46 -3.67
C MET A 379 -3.55 13.17 -3.35
N THR A 380 -3.84 12.38 -4.38
CA THR A 380 -4.58 11.13 -4.20
C THR A 380 -3.82 10.19 -3.27
N SER A 381 -4.55 9.40 -2.50
CA SER A 381 -3.97 8.47 -1.53
C SER A 381 -3.22 7.28 -2.15
N ASP A 382 -3.43 6.97 -3.44
CA ASP A 382 -2.87 5.78 -4.12
C ASP A 382 -1.61 6.03 -4.97
N VAL A 383 -1.52 7.17 -5.67
CA VAL A 383 -0.40 7.53 -6.56
C VAL A 383 0.13 8.96 -6.35
N ALA A 384 -0.23 9.60 -5.24
CA ALA A 384 0.23 10.93 -4.84
C ALA A 384 0.09 11.97 -5.97
N ARG A 385 1.20 12.58 -6.43
CA ARG A 385 1.20 13.62 -7.48
C ARG A 385 0.94 13.10 -8.89
N LYS A 386 0.93 11.77 -9.10
CA LYS A 386 0.74 11.16 -10.43
C LYS A 386 -0.73 10.97 -10.82
N PHE A 387 -1.66 11.41 -9.97
CA PHE A 387 -3.10 11.16 -10.09
C PHE A 387 -3.73 11.64 -11.41
N LEU A 388 -3.23 12.70 -12.03
CA LEU A 388 -3.72 13.14 -13.35
C LEU A 388 -3.31 12.18 -14.48
N PHE A 389 -2.16 11.51 -14.35
CA PHE A 389 -1.65 10.55 -15.33
C PHE A 389 -2.09 9.10 -15.04
N LEU A 390 -2.46 8.83 -13.79
CA LEU A 390 -2.94 7.55 -13.30
C LEU A 390 -4.27 7.78 -12.56
N PRO A 391 -5.33 8.11 -13.30
CA PRO A 391 -6.59 8.48 -12.68
C PRO A 391 -7.24 7.30 -11.96
N ASN A 392 -7.94 7.61 -10.87
CA ASN A 392 -8.74 6.66 -10.12
C ASN A 392 -9.95 7.39 -9.51
N THR A 393 -11.05 7.48 -10.26
CA THR A 393 -12.21 8.23 -9.77
C THR A 393 -12.84 7.58 -8.54
N ASP A 394 -12.64 6.27 -8.33
CA ASP A 394 -13.10 5.59 -7.12
C ASP A 394 -12.37 6.07 -5.87
N VAL A 395 -11.05 6.23 -5.94
CA VAL A 395 -10.25 6.78 -4.84
C VAL A 395 -10.60 8.24 -4.62
N TRP A 396 -10.73 9.03 -5.70
CA TRP A 396 -11.06 10.45 -5.56
C TRP A 396 -12.39 10.67 -4.87
N ASP A 397 -13.42 9.88 -5.22
CA ASP A 397 -14.72 9.97 -4.58
C ASP A 397 -14.66 9.65 -3.07
N ARG A 398 -13.91 8.60 -2.69
CA ARG A 398 -13.68 8.24 -1.28
C ARG A 398 -12.90 9.31 -0.51
N ASP A 399 -11.82 9.83 -1.09
CA ASP A 399 -11.00 10.88 -0.49
C ASP A 399 -11.83 12.17 -0.28
N MET A 400 -12.66 12.54 -1.27
CA MET A 400 -13.55 13.71 -1.19
C MET A 400 -14.67 13.52 -0.17
N ALA A 401 -15.24 12.32 -0.07
CA ALA A 401 -16.20 11.97 0.97
C ALA A 401 -15.60 12.10 2.38
N GLN A 402 -14.34 11.66 2.56
CA GLN A 402 -13.62 11.81 3.83
C GLN A 402 -13.37 13.28 4.18
N MET A 403 -12.99 14.11 3.21
CA MET A 403 -12.80 15.56 3.41
C MET A 403 -14.10 16.30 3.78
N ARG A 404 -15.26 15.78 3.36
CA ARG A 404 -16.58 16.32 3.72
C ARG A 404 -16.99 16.04 5.18
N GLY A 405 -16.30 15.14 5.88
CA GLY A 405 -16.56 14.80 7.30
C GLY A 405 -16.50 16.00 8.26
N PRO A 406 -16.94 15.83 9.53
CA PRO A 406 -17.45 16.90 10.42
C PRO A 406 -16.51 18.07 10.76
N ALA A 407 -15.25 18.07 10.32
CA ALA A 407 -14.33 19.19 10.45
C ALA A 407 -14.51 20.28 9.38
N SER A 408 -15.26 20.04 8.30
CA SER A 408 -15.57 21.06 7.27
C SER A 408 -16.95 21.71 7.49
N THR A 409 -17.20 22.22 8.70
CA THR A 409 -18.36 23.08 8.98
C THR A 409 -18.09 24.50 8.46
N GLY A 410 -18.15 24.66 7.14
CA GLY A 410 -17.99 25.96 6.50
C GLY A 410 -18.07 25.86 4.99
N SER A 411 -19.28 25.96 4.46
CA SER A 411 -19.64 25.88 3.03
C SER A 411 -19.42 24.51 2.40
N ALA A 412 -20.46 23.98 1.74
CA ALA A 412 -20.34 22.80 0.88
C ALA A 412 -19.26 23.09 -0.17
N PRO A 413 -18.12 22.38 -0.16
CA PRO A 413 -17.25 22.49 -1.30
C PRO A 413 -17.95 21.73 -2.41
N ALA A 414 -18.12 22.39 -3.54
CA ALA A 414 -18.70 21.79 -4.72
C ALA A 414 -17.70 20.76 -5.26
N PHE A 415 -17.68 19.55 -4.69
CA PHE A 415 -16.66 18.53 -5.00
C PHE A 415 -17.08 17.54 -6.08
N GLY A 416 -18.39 17.30 -6.28
CA GLY A 416 -18.91 16.61 -7.48
C GLY A 416 -18.43 17.26 -8.79
N PRO A 417 -18.52 18.60 -8.95
CA PRO A 417 -17.94 19.26 -10.10
C PRO A 417 -16.41 19.29 -10.08
N LEU A 418 -15.72 19.04 -8.96
CA LEU A 418 -14.25 19.03 -8.93
C LEU A 418 -13.67 17.77 -9.57
N ILE A 419 -14.33 16.61 -9.43
CA ILE A 419 -13.99 15.40 -10.22
C ILE A 419 -14.25 15.68 -11.71
N ALA A 420 -15.41 16.24 -12.05
CA ALA A 420 -15.73 16.56 -13.43
C ALA A 420 -14.82 17.67 -14.04
N ILE A 421 -14.37 18.64 -13.24
CA ILE A 421 -13.41 19.70 -13.61
C ILE A 421 -12.00 19.13 -13.75
N LEU A 422 -11.55 18.27 -12.82
CA LEU A 422 -10.27 17.57 -12.91
C LEU A 422 -10.24 16.66 -14.16
N CYS A 423 -11.34 15.96 -14.42
CA CYS A 423 -11.51 15.13 -15.61
C CYS A 423 -11.47 15.94 -16.91
N ARG A 424 -12.11 17.13 -16.93
CA ARG A 424 -12.03 18.07 -18.06
C ARG A 424 -10.62 18.62 -18.28
N TRP A 425 -9.82 18.73 -17.22
CA TRP A 425 -8.41 19.12 -17.29
C TRP A 425 -7.51 18.00 -17.83
N THR A 426 -7.83 16.74 -17.53
CA THR A 426 -7.12 15.56 -18.07
C THR A 426 -7.51 15.20 -19.52
N GLY A 427 -8.66 15.67 -20.00
CA GLY A 427 -9.15 15.48 -21.37
C GLY A 427 -8.54 16.48 -22.37
N MET A 428 -7.21 16.49 -22.52
CA MET A 428 -6.53 17.30 -23.54
C MET A 428 -7.09 17.02 -24.94
N HIS A 429 -7.90 17.95 -25.46
CA HIS A 429 -8.11 18.11 -26.89
C HIS A 429 -7.25 19.29 -27.38
N PRO A 430 -6.23 19.07 -28.24
CA PRO A 430 -5.35 20.12 -28.72
C PRO A 430 -6.02 20.84 -29.88
N ARG A 431 -6.73 21.94 -29.60
CA ARG A 431 -7.04 23.01 -30.58
C ARG A 431 -7.81 24.14 -29.89
N ARG A 432 -7.06 25.08 -29.32
CA ARG A 432 -7.33 26.54 -29.25
C ARG A 432 -6.32 27.21 -28.31
N LEU A 433 -5.03 26.95 -28.52
CA LEU A 433 -3.98 27.88 -28.13
C LEU A 433 -3.45 28.53 -29.40
N CYS A 434 -4.32 29.29 -30.07
CA CYS A 434 -3.93 30.16 -31.18
C CYS A 434 -5.03 31.19 -31.37
N VAL A 435 -5.09 32.19 -30.49
CA VAL A 435 -5.62 33.50 -30.85
C VAL A 435 -4.60 34.53 -30.37
N ARG A 436 -3.85 34.98 -31.38
CA ARG A 436 -3.00 36.15 -31.49
C ARG A 436 -3.20 37.20 -30.39
N LEU A 437 -2.11 37.47 -29.67
CA LEU A 437 -1.87 38.81 -29.14
C LEU A 437 -1.50 39.75 -30.30
N THR A 438 -2.11 40.92 -30.30
CA THR A 438 -1.84 42.17 -31.06
C THR A 438 -2.26 42.21 -32.55
N PRO A 439 -2.74 43.38 -33.07
CA PRO A 439 -2.28 44.74 -32.73
C PRO A 439 -3.34 45.87 -32.53
N SER A 440 -2.83 47.01 -32.02
CA SER A 440 -3.32 48.42 -32.06
C SER A 440 -4.60 48.76 -31.27
N CYS A 441 -4.68 49.80 -30.42
CA CYS A 441 -3.92 51.04 -30.26
C CYS A 441 -3.49 51.29 -28.81
#